data_AF-A0A2E8E0V3-F1
#
_entry.id   AF-A0A2E8E0V3-F1
#
_cell.length_a   1.000
_cell.length_b   1.000
_cell.length_c   1.000
_cell.angle_alpha   90.00
_cell.angle_beta   90.00
_cell.angle_gamma   90.00
#
_symmetry.space_group_name_H-M   'P 1'
#
loop_
_entity.id
_entity.type
_entity.pdbx_description
1 polymer ?
#
loop_
_entity_poly.entity_id
_entity_poly.type
_entity_poly.pdbx_seq_one_letter_code
_entity_poly.pdbx_strand_id
1 'polypeptide(L)'
;MSTLERHAFFYPHVDPQTGTPATGHAMAAEDGIQTIYRRLYHNPDGYQRANEYDFVSYFECADEHLPTFDIVRQALRDERRNPEWRFVIEGPEWRGRAC
;
A
#
# COMPACT_ATOMS: atom_id res chain seq x y z
N MET A 1 6.42 -0.80 -18.13
CA MET A 1 5.33 0.13 -17.80
C MET A 1 5.88 1.54 -17.68
N SER A 2 5.25 2.50 -18.36
CA SER A 2 5.59 3.92 -18.23
C SER A 2 5.16 4.47 -16.86
N THR A 3 5.71 5.60 -16.44
CA THR A 3 5.32 6.28 -15.19
C THR A 3 3.84 6.72 -15.18
N LEU A 4 3.27 7.00 -16.35
CA LEU A 4 1.85 7.33 -16.52
C LEU A 4 0.94 6.12 -16.27
N GLU A 5 1.36 4.91 -16.66
CA GLU A 5 0.60 3.67 -16.42
C GLU A 5 0.54 3.33 -14.92
N ARG A 6 1.60 3.63 -14.15
CA ARG A 6 1.64 3.34 -12.71
C ARG A 6 0.68 4.20 -11.87
N HIS A 7 0.40 5.43 -12.29
CA HIS A 7 -0.50 6.31 -11.55
C HIS A 7 -1.95 5.84 -11.58
N ALA A 8 -2.36 5.14 -12.65
CA ALA A 8 -3.71 4.61 -12.79
C ALA A 8 -4.06 3.64 -11.64
N PHE A 9 -3.06 2.94 -11.10
CA PHE A 9 -3.27 1.95 -10.06
C PHE A 9 -3.61 2.50 -8.67
N PHE A 10 -3.34 3.79 -8.45
CA PHE A 10 -3.68 4.44 -7.18
C PHE A 10 -5.19 4.68 -7.04
N TYR A 11 -5.88 4.89 -8.15
CA TYR A 11 -7.30 5.24 -8.18
C TYR A 11 -8.15 4.08 -8.70
N PRO A 12 -9.47 4.13 -8.57
CA PRO A 12 -10.35 3.13 -9.19
C PRO A 12 -10.05 2.98 -10.68
N HIS A 13 -9.85 1.75 -11.12
CA HIS A 13 -9.51 1.41 -12.51
C HIS A 13 -10.03 0.02 -12.86
N VAL A 14 -9.93 -0.36 -14.13
CA VAL A 14 -10.19 -1.75 -14.57
C VAL A 14 -8.87 -2.51 -14.53
N ASP A 15 -8.82 -3.62 -13.78
CA ASP A 15 -7.63 -4.48 -13.74
C ASP A 15 -7.35 -5.01 -15.16
N PRO A 16 -6.19 -4.68 -15.77
CA PRO A 16 -5.89 -5.08 -17.13
C PRO A 16 -5.73 -6.60 -17.33
N GLN A 17 -5.50 -7.37 -16.25
CA GLN A 17 -5.38 -8.83 -16.34
C GLN A 17 -6.74 -9.53 -16.24
N THR A 18 -7.66 -9.03 -15.42
CA THR A 18 -8.96 -9.68 -15.18
C THR A 18 -10.13 -9.01 -15.91
N GLY A 19 -9.96 -7.77 -16.35
CA GLY A 19 -11.02 -6.95 -16.95
C GLY A 19 -12.09 -6.50 -15.95
N THR A 20 -11.85 -6.64 -14.64
CA THR A 20 -12.82 -6.32 -13.59
C THR A 20 -12.53 -4.97 -12.92
N PRO A 21 -13.55 -4.25 -12.44
CA PRO A 21 -13.33 -3.03 -11.66
C PRO A 21 -12.57 -3.32 -10.37
N ALA A 22 -11.49 -2.57 -10.16
CA ALA A 22 -10.69 -2.58 -8.95
C ALA A 22 -10.84 -1.25 -8.20
N THR A 23 -10.83 -1.33 -6.87
CA THR A 23 -10.89 -0.14 -6.00
C THR A 23 -9.61 0.71 -6.14
N GLY A 24 -8.46 0.06 -6.32
CA GLY A 24 -7.17 0.73 -6.40
C GLY A 24 -6.59 1.06 -5.02
N HIS A 25 -5.28 1.35 -4.97
CA HIS A 25 -4.53 1.45 -3.71
C HIS A 25 -5.07 2.52 -2.76
N ALA A 26 -5.33 3.74 -3.26
CA ALA A 26 -5.72 4.86 -2.41
C ALA A 26 -7.12 4.65 -1.79
N MET A 27 -8.08 4.17 -2.58
CA MET A 27 -9.44 3.91 -2.09
C MET A 27 -9.51 2.65 -1.22
N ALA A 28 -8.64 1.66 -1.42
CA ALA A 28 -8.57 0.51 -0.52
C ALA A 28 -8.20 0.91 0.93
N ALA A 29 -7.58 2.08 1.11
CA ALA A 29 -7.17 2.63 2.41
C ALA A 29 -8.14 3.70 2.96
N GLU A 30 -9.34 3.86 2.40
CA GLU A 30 -10.29 4.93 2.75
C GLU A 30 -10.60 5.02 4.25
N ASP A 31 -10.81 3.88 4.92
CA ASP A 31 -11.11 3.80 6.36
C ASP A 31 -10.02 4.45 7.23
N GLY A 32 -8.78 4.52 6.73
CA GLY A 32 -7.62 5.05 7.45
C GLY A 32 -7.40 6.56 7.30
N ILE A 33 -8.12 7.25 6.40
CA ILE A 33 -7.81 8.64 6.02
C ILE A 33 -7.77 9.59 7.23
N GLN A 34 -8.68 9.41 8.18
CA GLN A 34 -8.79 10.31 9.34
C GLN A 34 -7.92 9.90 10.53
N THR A 35 -7.40 8.66 10.56
CA THR A 35 -6.90 8.03 11.79
C THR A 35 -5.47 7.48 11.67
N ILE A 36 -4.95 7.37 10.46
CA ILE A 36 -3.63 6.78 10.18
C ILE A 36 -2.78 7.79 9.43
N TYR A 37 -1.68 8.21 10.05
CA TYR A 37 -0.61 8.90 9.35
C TYR A 37 0.22 7.88 8.56
N ARG A 38 0.54 8.20 7.31
CA ARG A 38 1.37 7.36 6.44
C ARG A 38 2.50 8.19 5.83
N ARG A 39 3.70 7.61 5.80
CA ARG A 39 4.82 8.13 5.04
C ARG A 39 5.50 7.03 4.23
N LEU A 40 5.82 7.32 2.98
CA LEU A 40 6.54 6.42 2.10
C LEU A 40 7.96 6.95 1.91
N TYR A 41 8.95 6.08 2.12
CA TYR A 41 10.34 6.34 1.81
C TYR A 41 10.76 5.49 0.62
N HIS A 42 11.45 6.09 -0.34
CA HIS A 42 11.96 5.41 -1.52
C HIS A 42 13.42 5.03 -1.29
N ASN A 43 13.84 3.89 -1.84
CA ASN A 43 15.26 3.53 -1.84
C ASN A 43 16.05 4.61 -2.62
N PRO A 44 17.02 5.29 -1.98
CA PRO A 44 17.79 6.35 -2.63
C PRO A 44 18.66 5.85 -3.79
N ASP A 45 19.00 4.56 -3.81
CA ASP A 45 19.85 3.95 -4.83
C ASP A 45 19.06 3.43 -6.04
N GLY A 46 17.73 3.60 -6.03
CA GLY A 46 16.81 3.25 -7.11
C GLY A 46 15.97 2.01 -6.86
N TYR A 47 15.10 1.69 -7.83
CA TYR A 47 14.15 0.58 -7.75
C TYR A 47 14.67 -0.71 -8.38
N GLN A 48 14.04 -1.84 -8.03
CA GLN A 48 14.25 -3.18 -8.58
C GLN A 48 15.68 -3.71 -8.42
N ARG A 49 16.33 -3.30 -7.33
CA ARG A 49 17.69 -3.75 -6.99
C ARG A 49 17.65 -5.12 -6.32
N ALA A 50 18.59 -5.99 -6.70
CA ALA A 50 18.61 -7.35 -6.20
C ALA A 50 18.86 -7.39 -4.69
N ASN A 51 18.04 -8.14 -3.95
CA ASN A 51 18.09 -8.27 -2.48
C ASN A 51 17.89 -6.96 -1.70
N GLU A 52 17.25 -5.96 -2.32
CA GLU A 52 16.91 -4.68 -1.69
C GLU A 52 15.40 -4.42 -1.82
N TYR A 53 14.86 -3.56 -0.95
CA TYR A 53 13.47 -3.11 -1.04
C TYR A 53 13.38 -1.77 -1.75
N ASP A 54 12.35 -1.59 -2.57
CA ASP A 54 12.06 -0.35 -3.30
C ASP A 54 11.56 0.75 -2.38
N PHE A 55 10.86 0.36 -1.30
CA PHE A 55 10.21 1.27 -0.39
C PHE A 55 10.27 0.80 1.06
N VAL A 56 10.21 1.76 1.98
CA VAL A 56 9.80 1.54 3.37
C VAL A 56 8.51 2.33 3.61
N SER A 57 7.46 1.64 4.03
CA SER A 57 6.18 2.26 4.41
C SER A 57 6.11 2.42 5.93
N TYR A 58 6.00 3.66 6.39
CA TYR A 58 5.81 4.01 7.79
C TYR A 58 4.36 4.39 8.04
N PHE A 59 3.81 3.88 9.15
CA PHE A 59 2.46 4.18 9.60
C PHE A 59 2.47 4.54 11.08
N GLU A 60 1.61 5.47 11.46
CA GLU A 60 1.43 5.91 12.84
C GLU A 60 -0.06 6.16 13.09
N CYS A 61 -0.55 5.69 14.23
CA CYS A 61 -1.93 5.90 14.67
C CYS A 61 -2.00 5.80 16.19
N ALA A 62 -3.08 6.35 16.77
CA ALA A 62 -3.36 6.14 18.20
C ALA A 62 -3.77 4.68 18.45
N ASP A 63 -3.55 4.19 19.69
CA ASP A 63 -3.90 2.82 20.09
C ASP A 63 -5.35 2.45 19.78
N GLU A 64 -6.28 3.39 19.98
CA GLU A 64 -7.71 3.21 19.70
C GLU A 64 -8.03 3.01 18.20
N HIS A 65 -7.09 3.34 17.31
CA HIS A 65 -7.21 3.19 15.87
C HIS A 65 -6.45 1.97 15.32
N LEU A 66 -5.82 1.16 16.18
CA LEU A 66 -5.19 -0.10 15.76
C LEU A 66 -6.17 -1.04 15.01
N PRO A 67 -7.45 -1.17 15.39
CA PRO A 67 -8.41 -1.95 14.60
C PRO A 67 -8.59 -1.40 13.17
N THR A 68 -8.65 -0.08 13.01
CA THR A 68 -8.72 0.58 11.69
C THR A 68 -7.46 0.31 10.88
N PHE A 69 -6.28 0.33 11.51
CA PHE A 69 -5.03 -0.03 10.86
C PHE A 69 -5.04 -1.46 10.32
N ASP A 70 -5.51 -2.43 11.10
CA ASP A 70 -5.59 -3.82 10.65
C ASP A 70 -6.59 -4.00 9.48
N ILE A 71 -7.71 -3.26 9.48
CA ILE A 71 -8.66 -3.24 8.35
C ILE A 71 -7.98 -2.71 7.08
N VAL A 72 -7.32 -1.55 7.17
CA VAL A 72 -6.62 -0.93 6.03
C VAL A 72 -5.50 -1.84 5.51
N ARG A 73 -4.71 -2.43 6.42
CA ARG A 73 -3.64 -3.37 6.08
C ARG A 73 -4.19 -4.58 5.33
N GLN A 74 -5.31 -5.15 5.78
CA GLN A 74 -5.94 -6.27 5.08
C GLN A 74 -6.47 -5.86 3.70
N ALA A 75 -7.11 -4.69 3.59
CA ALA A 75 -7.65 -4.18 2.34
C ALA A 75 -6.56 -3.91 1.28
N LEU A 76 -5.40 -3.38 1.72
CA LEU A 76 -4.25 -3.12 0.85
C LEU A 76 -3.61 -4.41 0.31
N ARG A 77 -3.71 -5.53 1.04
CA ARG A 77 -3.18 -6.84 0.63
C ARG A 77 -4.16 -7.69 -0.18
N ASP A 78 -5.44 -7.29 -0.22
CA ASP A 78 -6.45 -8.01 -0.98
C ASP A 78 -6.30 -7.69 -2.48
N GLU A 79 -5.74 -8.63 -3.24
CA GLU A 79 -5.55 -8.49 -4.69
C GLU A 79 -6.84 -8.25 -5.48
N ARG A 80 -8.01 -8.55 -4.91
CA ARG A 80 -9.30 -8.25 -5.55
C ARG A 80 -9.65 -6.76 -5.45
N ARG A 81 -9.16 -6.08 -4.42
CA ARG A 81 -9.39 -4.64 -4.17
C ARG A 81 -8.21 -3.81 -4.65
N ASN A 82 -6.99 -4.31 -4.44
CA ASN A 82 -5.72 -3.75 -4.85
C ASN A 82 -4.92 -4.76 -5.69
N PRO A 83 -5.22 -4.89 -6.99
CA PRO A 83 -4.56 -5.83 -7.91
C PRO A 83 -3.03 -5.73 -7.91
N GLU A 84 -2.48 -4.54 -7.68
CA GLU A 84 -1.05 -4.28 -7.67
C GLU A 84 -0.29 -5.00 -6.56
N TRP A 85 -0.99 -5.46 -5.52
CA TRP A 85 -0.36 -6.24 -4.46
C TRP A 85 0.35 -7.49 -5.00
N ARG A 86 -0.09 -8.03 -6.15
CA ARG A 86 0.57 -9.15 -6.84
C ARG A 86 2.02 -8.85 -7.28
N PHE A 87 2.38 -7.58 -7.42
CA PHE A 87 3.73 -7.13 -7.80
C PHE A 87 4.58 -6.73 -6.59
N VAL A 88 4.04 -6.80 -5.38
CA VAL A 88 4.73 -6.42 -4.15
C VAL A 88 5.37 -7.64 -3.51
N ILE A 89 6.67 -7.56 -3.27
CA ILE A 89 7.36 -8.50 -2.39
C ILE A 89 7.36 -7.90 -0.99
N GLU A 90 6.62 -8.52 -0.08
CA GLU A 90 6.49 -8.03 1.29
C GLU A 90 7.77 -8.30 2.09
N GLY A 91 8.24 -7.26 2.79
CA GLY A 91 9.37 -7.34 3.70
C GLY A 91 8.97 -7.62 5.14
N PRO A 92 9.95 -7.64 6.06
CA PRO A 92 9.67 -7.72 7.50
C PRO A 92 8.80 -6.56 7.98
N GLU A 93 7.96 -6.83 8.98
CA GLU A 93 7.12 -5.84 9.65
C GLU A 93 7.66 -5.58 11.07
N TRP A 94 7.74 -4.30 11.45
CA TRP A 94 8.11 -3.87 12.80
C TRP A 94 6.97 -3.07 13.41
N ARG A 95 6.70 -3.33 14.70
CA ARG A 95 5.71 -2.58 15.49
C ARG A 95 6.38 -2.02 16.73
N GLY A 96 6.08 -0.76 17.04
CA GLY A 96 6.60 -0.07 18.21
C GLY A 96 5.53 0.85 18.80
N ARG A 97 5.75 1.30 20.03
CA ARG A 97 4.93 2.29 20.71
C ARG A 97 5.82 3.50 21.00
N ALA A 98 5.36 4.70 20.62
CA ALA A 98 6.05 5.93 20.99
C ALA A 98 5.96 6.12 22.52
N CYS A 99 7.08 6.46 23.14
CA CYS A 99 7.20 6.71 24.58
C CYS A 99 6.89 8.16 24.93
#